data_AF-A0A2Z3H8I7-F1
#
_entry.id   AF-A0A2Z3H8I7-F1
#
_cell.length_a   1.000
_cell.length_b   1.000
_cell.length_c   1.000
_cell.angle_alpha   90.00
_cell.angle_beta   90.00
_cell.angle_gamma   90.00
#
_symmetry.space_group_name_H-M   'P 1'
#
loop_
_entity.id
_entity.type
_entity.pdbx_description
1 polymer ?
#
loop_
_entity_poly.entity_id
_entity_poly.type
_entity_poly.pdbx_seq_one_letter_code
_entity_poly.pdbx_strand_id
1 'polypeptide(L)'
;MIRTQNTRRSGFTLVELLVGISIFLALAGLVLLLYPGARDQDRVRYAVSDITAQLRMAQSMAARDKAPRGIRFVLSNDATNDDKTDARWVTEMQYVEQPPPLIPTTTPLNFPRASNPNLGTAPELIENLAPRVRFDYGFVSSGMNAGAINGRRCFIENLKSEEADLIQPGCTIVMPTFNSWNKIALPSIPVPTTVKKTGPNAKNLYTVEAVLEVYPDAVMGGSTQAVVYNFAVYLLAVPLVGEPIIPLPKKICVDLNVSVPDRVNATTDLDVIFGPDGKLLGGSGGQLFLWVRDYTKPAVYTIIPPPPLLLPPPPPLG
;
A
#
# COMPACT_ATOMS: atom_id res chain seq x y z
N MET A 1 12.13 -82.64 -21.14
CA MET A 1 13.57 -82.59 -20.80
C MET A 1 13.92 -81.16 -20.41
N ILE A 2 13.96 -80.86 -19.11
CA ILE A 2 14.12 -79.50 -18.56
C ILE A 2 15.59 -79.34 -18.15
N ARG A 3 16.34 -78.47 -18.85
CA ARG A 3 17.71 -78.09 -18.46
C ARG A 3 17.63 -77.06 -17.34
N THR A 4 17.85 -77.50 -16.10
CA THR A 4 18.12 -76.63 -14.96
C THR A 4 19.51 -76.02 -15.14
N GLN A 5 19.57 -74.79 -15.67
CA GLN A 5 20.82 -74.03 -15.72
C GLN A 5 21.20 -73.63 -14.30
N ASN A 6 22.29 -74.22 -13.83
CA ASN A 6 22.89 -73.94 -12.53
C ASN A 6 23.59 -72.58 -12.61
N THR A 7 22.87 -71.49 -12.31
CA THR A 7 23.45 -70.16 -12.18
C THR A 7 24.41 -70.15 -11.00
N ARG A 8 25.71 -70.28 -11.28
CA ARG A 8 26.77 -70.04 -10.29
C ARG A 8 26.64 -68.59 -9.81
N ARG A 9 26.28 -68.41 -8.55
CA ARG A 9 26.33 -67.11 -7.89
C ARG A 9 27.80 -66.80 -7.61
N SER A 10 28.39 -65.84 -8.32
CA SER A 10 29.69 -65.30 -7.94
C SER A 10 29.52 -64.52 -6.64
N GLY A 11 30.23 -64.92 -5.58
CA GLY A 11 30.31 -64.12 -4.37
C GLY A 11 31.06 -62.82 -4.66
N PHE A 12 30.56 -61.70 -4.15
CA PHE A 12 31.27 -60.42 -4.18
C PHE A 12 32.57 -60.55 -3.41
N THR A 13 33.66 -60.04 -3.98
CA THR A 13 34.94 -60.01 -3.28
C THR A 13 34.90 -58.94 -2.18
N LEU A 14 35.64 -59.13 -1.09
CA LEU A 14 35.69 -58.19 0.04
C LEU A 14 36.08 -56.76 -0.42
N VAL A 15 36.99 -56.68 -1.40
CA VAL A 15 37.44 -55.42 -2.00
C VAL A 15 36.29 -54.68 -2.69
N GLU A 16 35.46 -55.41 -3.43
CA GLU A 16 34.34 -54.86 -4.19
C GLU A 16 33.25 -54.29 -3.28
N LEU A 17 33.03 -54.94 -2.13
CA LEU A 17 32.14 -54.44 -1.08
C LEU A 17 32.71 -53.17 -0.41
N LEU A 18 34.02 -53.12 -0.18
CA LEU A 18 34.68 -51.95 0.42
C LEU A 18 34.61 -50.71 -0.50
N VAL A 19 34.85 -50.89 -1.80
CA VAL A 19 34.69 -49.81 -2.80
C VAL A 19 33.23 -49.36 -2.89
N GLY A 20 32.28 -50.30 -2.83
CA GLY A 20 30.85 -49.96 -2.81
C GLY A 20 30.47 -49.07 -1.62
N ILE A 21 30.93 -49.41 -0.42
CA ILE A 21 30.66 -48.61 0.79
C ILE A 21 31.33 -47.23 0.71
N SER A 22 32.57 -47.14 0.20
CA SER A 22 33.25 -45.84 0.10
C SER A 22 32.54 -44.89 -0.88
N ILE A 23 32.05 -45.40 -2.01
CA ILE A 23 31.25 -44.63 -2.97
C ILE A 23 29.91 -44.21 -2.33
N PHE A 24 29.23 -45.13 -1.62
CA PHE A 24 27.98 -44.81 -0.94
C PHE A 24 28.15 -43.69 0.10
N LEU A 25 29.22 -43.74 0.90
CA LEU A 25 29.52 -42.69 1.89
C LEU A 25 29.87 -41.35 1.23
N ALA A 26 30.61 -41.35 0.13
CA ALA A 26 30.90 -40.14 -0.63
C ALA A 26 29.62 -39.49 -1.18
N LEU A 27 28.71 -40.29 -1.75
CA LEU A 27 27.43 -39.80 -2.26
C LEU A 27 26.51 -39.31 -1.13
N ALA A 28 26.43 -40.02 -0.01
CA ALA A 28 25.66 -39.60 1.16
C ALA A 28 26.17 -38.25 1.71
N GLY A 29 27.50 -38.07 1.77
CA GLY A 29 28.12 -36.80 2.16
C GLY A 29 27.75 -35.65 1.23
N LEU A 30 27.76 -35.88 -0.09
CA LEU A 30 27.36 -34.88 -1.08
C LEU A 30 25.88 -34.48 -0.93
N VAL A 31 24.98 -35.45 -0.71
CA VAL A 31 23.56 -35.18 -0.52
C VAL A 31 23.31 -34.33 0.72
N LEU A 32 23.98 -34.63 1.84
CA LEU A 32 23.88 -33.84 3.08
C LEU A 32 24.38 -32.39 2.89
N LEU A 33 25.36 -32.18 2.01
CA LEU A 33 25.86 -30.85 1.67
C LEU A 33 24.85 -30.04 0.83
N LEU A 34 24.10 -30.68 -0.05
CA LEU A 34 23.15 -30.01 -0.96
C LEU A 34 21.72 -29.88 -0.40
N TYR A 35 21.31 -30.75 0.53
CA TYR A 35 19.95 -30.82 1.06
C TYR A 35 19.40 -29.51 1.66
N PRO A 36 20.17 -28.72 2.44
CA PRO A 36 19.66 -27.49 3.04
C PRO A 36 19.21 -26.47 1.98
N GLY A 37 19.97 -26.34 0.89
CA GLY A 37 19.70 -25.35 -0.16
C GLY A 37 18.38 -25.61 -0.90
N ALA A 38 18.07 -26.88 -1.18
CA ALA A 38 16.83 -27.26 -1.87
C ALA A 38 15.58 -26.98 -1.01
N ARG A 39 15.62 -27.39 0.27
CA ARG A 39 14.48 -27.23 1.19
C ARG A 39 14.08 -25.78 1.41
N ASP A 40 15.04 -24.87 1.39
CA ASP A 40 14.76 -23.45 1.63
C ASP A 40 14.15 -22.76 0.41
N GLN A 41 14.53 -23.16 -0.80
CA GLN A 41 13.88 -22.67 -2.03
C GLN A 41 12.40 -23.08 -2.07
N ASP A 42 12.08 -24.28 -1.60
CA ASP A 42 10.70 -24.77 -1.54
C ASP A 42 9.83 -23.94 -0.59
N ARG A 43 10.38 -23.47 0.54
CA ARG A 43 9.64 -22.62 1.50
C ARG A 43 9.29 -21.27 0.93
N VAL A 44 10.25 -20.59 0.29
CA VAL A 44 9.99 -19.27 -0.32
C VAL A 44 8.97 -19.40 -1.45
N ARG A 45 9.10 -20.41 -2.30
CA ARG A 45 8.12 -20.69 -3.37
C ARG A 45 6.72 -20.96 -2.83
N TYR A 46 6.62 -21.75 -1.76
CA TYR A 46 5.36 -22.03 -1.10
C TYR A 46 4.71 -20.75 -0.56
N ALA A 47 5.49 -19.89 0.11
CA ALA A 47 4.99 -18.61 0.63
C ALA A 47 4.53 -17.66 -0.49
N VAL A 48 5.26 -17.59 -1.61
CA VAL A 48 4.84 -16.80 -2.79
C VAL A 48 3.51 -17.30 -3.34
N SER A 49 3.34 -18.62 -3.43
CA SER A 49 2.08 -19.23 -3.89
C SER A 49 0.93 -18.89 -2.96
N ASP A 50 1.15 -18.90 -1.64
CA ASP A 50 0.13 -18.57 -0.65
C ASP A 50 -0.26 -17.08 -0.73
N ILE A 51 0.70 -16.15 -0.71
CA ILE A 51 0.45 -14.71 -0.88
C ILE A 51 -0.31 -14.43 -2.18
N THR A 52 0.08 -15.09 -3.28
CA THR A 52 -0.60 -14.95 -4.57
C THR A 52 -2.05 -15.45 -4.49
N ALA A 53 -2.29 -16.58 -3.82
CA ALA A 53 -3.62 -17.13 -3.64
C ALA A 53 -4.51 -16.19 -2.79
N GLN A 54 -3.99 -15.65 -1.69
CA GLN A 54 -4.73 -14.68 -0.88
C GLN A 54 -5.06 -13.41 -1.67
N LEU A 55 -4.10 -12.86 -2.43
CA LEU A 55 -4.33 -11.68 -3.26
C LEU A 55 -5.41 -11.93 -4.33
N ARG A 56 -5.42 -13.10 -4.95
CA ARG A 56 -6.47 -13.51 -5.90
C ARG A 56 -7.83 -13.65 -5.22
N MET A 57 -7.86 -14.15 -4.00
CA MET A 57 -9.10 -14.22 -3.21
C MET A 57 -9.64 -12.81 -2.90
N ALA A 58 -8.79 -11.90 -2.40
CA ALA A 58 -9.16 -10.49 -2.18
C ALA A 58 -9.67 -9.81 -3.46
N GLN A 59 -8.99 -10.02 -4.58
CA GLN A 59 -9.42 -9.53 -5.89
C GLN A 59 -10.81 -10.05 -6.28
N SER A 60 -11.07 -11.35 -6.08
CA SER A 60 -12.37 -11.96 -6.35
C SER A 60 -13.46 -11.43 -5.42
N MET A 61 -13.14 -11.19 -4.14
CA MET A 61 -14.07 -10.61 -3.17
C MET A 61 -14.46 -9.19 -3.58
N ALA A 62 -13.49 -8.36 -3.98
CA ALA A 62 -13.76 -7.00 -4.44
C ALA A 62 -14.68 -6.98 -5.68
N ALA A 63 -14.39 -7.85 -6.65
CA ALA A 63 -15.18 -7.96 -7.88
C ALA A 63 -16.59 -8.52 -7.65
N ARG A 64 -16.76 -9.44 -6.70
CA ARG A 64 -18.05 -10.05 -6.34
C ARG A 64 -18.92 -9.07 -5.57
N ASP A 65 -18.38 -8.46 -4.53
CA ASP A 65 -19.14 -7.62 -3.59
C ASP A 65 -19.32 -6.19 -4.10
N LYS A 66 -18.68 -5.82 -5.22
CA LYS A 66 -18.69 -4.47 -5.79
C LYS A 66 -18.21 -3.39 -4.82
N ALA A 67 -17.35 -3.78 -3.87
CA ALA A 67 -16.76 -2.91 -2.88
C ALA A 67 -15.23 -3.05 -2.93
N PRO A 68 -14.48 -1.96 -2.69
CA PRO A 68 -13.02 -2.04 -2.66
C PRO A 68 -12.55 -2.88 -1.46
N ARG A 69 -11.83 -3.97 -1.76
CA ARG A 69 -11.31 -4.93 -0.76
C ARG A 69 -9.87 -5.29 -1.09
N GLY A 70 -9.12 -5.73 -0.09
CA GLY A 70 -7.69 -5.95 -0.24
C GLY A 70 -7.05 -6.75 0.86
N ILE A 71 -5.72 -6.71 0.86
CA ILE A 71 -4.88 -7.30 1.90
C ILE A 71 -3.99 -6.23 2.48
N ARG A 72 -3.97 -6.16 3.81
CA ARG A 72 -3.01 -5.40 4.59
C ARG A 72 -1.86 -6.28 4.99
N PHE A 73 -0.65 -5.81 4.72
CA PHE A 73 0.60 -6.36 5.20
C PHE A 73 0.95 -5.65 6.51
N VAL A 74 0.81 -6.37 7.63
CA VAL A 74 0.94 -5.80 8.97
C VAL A 74 2.42 -5.74 9.37
N LEU A 75 2.90 -4.53 9.65
CA LEU A 75 4.23 -4.33 10.20
C LEU A 75 4.23 -4.75 11.67
N SER A 76 4.66 -5.98 11.94
CA SER A 76 4.83 -6.42 13.33
C SER A 76 6.06 -5.73 13.96
N ASN A 77 5.86 -4.85 14.93
CA ASN A 77 6.93 -4.27 15.75
C ASN A 77 7.22 -5.11 16.99
N ASP A 78 7.14 -6.43 16.87
CA ASP A 78 7.38 -7.32 18.01
C ASP A 78 8.87 -7.29 18.40
N ALA A 79 9.16 -6.53 19.45
CA ALA A 79 10.50 -6.40 20.02
C ALA A 79 11.01 -7.71 20.64
N THR A 80 10.16 -8.74 20.79
CA THR A 80 10.55 -10.04 21.36
C THR A 80 11.00 -11.06 20.31
N ASN A 81 10.81 -10.75 19.03
CA ASN A 81 11.24 -11.62 17.94
C ASN A 81 12.66 -11.24 17.49
N ASP A 82 13.66 -11.79 18.18
CA ASP A 82 15.09 -11.55 17.90
C ASP A 82 15.49 -11.82 16.44
N ASP A 83 14.76 -12.70 15.74
CA ASP A 83 15.04 -13.01 14.34
C ASP A 83 14.55 -11.90 13.38
N LYS A 84 13.68 -10.99 13.84
CA LYS A 84 13.13 -9.88 13.05
C LYS A 84 13.86 -8.58 13.39
N THR A 85 14.96 -8.33 12.67
CA THR A 85 15.81 -7.15 12.91
C THR A 85 15.30 -5.88 12.22
N ASP A 86 14.40 -6.00 11.23
CA ASP A 86 13.85 -4.87 10.48
C ASP A 86 12.32 -4.80 10.65
N ALA A 87 11.83 -3.62 11.03
CA ALA A 87 10.40 -3.32 11.17
C ALA A 87 9.64 -3.47 9.84
N ARG A 88 10.33 -3.31 8.70
CA ARG A 88 9.75 -3.39 7.35
C ARG A 88 9.54 -4.82 6.84
N TRP A 89 9.96 -5.82 7.60
CA TRP A 89 9.67 -7.21 7.26
C TRP A 89 8.26 -7.55 7.69
N VAL A 90 7.42 -7.99 6.76
CA VAL A 90 6.05 -8.38 7.08
C VAL A 90 5.97 -9.88 7.20
N THR A 91 5.43 -10.36 8.31
CA THR A 91 5.22 -11.79 8.60
C THR A 91 3.74 -12.15 8.67
N GLU A 92 2.85 -11.16 8.58
CA GLU A 92 1.43 -11.30 8.83
C GLU A 92 0.65 -10.48 7.80
N MET A 93 -0.48 -11.02 7.36
CA MET A 93 -1.38 -10.35 6.44
C MET A 93 -2.82 -10.48 6.91
N GLN A 94 -3.65 -9.48 6.61
CA GLN A 94 -5.04 -9.45 7.02
C GLN A 94 -5.93 -8.92 5.89
N TYR A 95 -7.12 -9.49 5.74
CA TYR A 95 -8.11 -8.93 4.83
C TYR A 95 -8.60 -7.58 5.32
N VAL A 96 -8.68 -6.62 4.40
CA VAL A 96 -9.18 -5.27 4.66
C VAL A 96 -10.24 -4.88 3.65
N GLU A 97 -11.12 -3.98 4.06
CA GLU A 97 -12.06 -3.30 3.19
C GLU A 97 -11.88 -1.80 3.27
N GLN A 98 -12.05 -1.12 2.15
CA GLN A 98 -12.06 0.34 2.15
C GLN A 98 -13.50 0.82 2.34
N PRO A 99 -13.78 1.61 3.40
CA PRO A 99 -15.12 2.17 3.61
C PRO A 99 -15.56 3.03 2.42
N PRO A 100 -16.87 3.22 2.22
CA PRO A 100 -17.38 4.17 1.24
C PRO A 100 -16.74 5.56 1.41
N PRO A 101 -16.43 6.27 0.31
CA PRO A 101 -15.85 7.60 0.41
C PRO A 101 -16.80 8.53 1.15
N LEU A 102 -16.24 9.34 2.04
CA LEU A 102 -16.96 10.42 2.69
C LEU A 102 -17.22 11.50 1.63
N ILE A 103 -18.50 11.77 1.36
CA ILE A 103 -18.96 12.85 0.47
C ILE A 103 -19.77 13.82 1.33
N PRO A 104 -19.14 14.86 1.89
CA PRO A 104 -19.81 15.75 2.85
C PRO A 104 -20.99 16.54 2.25
N THR A 105 -20.97 16.78 0.94
CA THR A 105 -22.01 17.54 0.22
C THR A 105 -22.65 16.66 -0.84
N THR A 106 -23.85 16.13 -0.57
CA THR A 106 -24.65 15.38 -1.56
C THR A 106 -25.70 16.24 -2.25
N THR A 107 -26.04 17.38 -1.67
CA THR A 107 -27.00 18.32 -2.25
C THR A 107 -26.28 19.14 -3.32
N PRO A 108 -26.75 19.16 -4.58
CA PRO A 108 -26.22 20.11 -5.55
C PRO A 108 -26.32 21.50 -4.95
N LEU A 109 -25.23 22.27 -5.02
CA LEU A 109 -25.23 23.67 -4.63
C LEU A 109 -26.18 24.41 -5.57
N ASN A 110 -27.47 24.40 -5.25
CA ASN A 110 -28.44 25.31 -5.78
C ASN A 110 -28.14 26.65 -5.12
N PHE A 111 -27.14 27.35 -5.65
CA PHE A 111 -26.98 28.76 -5.36
C PHE A 111 -28.29 29.41 -5.80
N PRO A 112 -29.14 29.90 -4.87
CA PRO A 112 -30.31 30.63 -5.29
C PRO A 112 -29.77 31.83 -6.07
N ARG A 113 -29.93 31.80 -7.39
CA ARG A 113 -29.56 32.89 -8.28
C ARG A 113 -30.14 34.15 -7.63
N ALA A 114 -29.26 35.07 -7.25
CA ALA A 114 -29.61 36.31 -6.56
C ALA A 114 -30.64 37.08 -7.40
N SER A 115 -31.91 36.77 -7.18
CA SER A 115 -33.07 37.33 -7.88
C SER A 115 -33.81 38.28 -6.97
N ASN A 116 -33.40 38.40 -5.70
CA ASN A 116 -33.91 39.40 -4.78
C ASN A 116 -32.84 40.45 -4.48
N PRO A 117 -32.79 41.55 -5.26
CA PRO A 117 -31.82 42.64 -5.05
C PRO A 117 -32.01 43.40 -3.73
N ASN A 118 -33.09 43.13 -2.98
CA ASN A 118 -33.42 43.82 -1.73
C ASN A 118 -33.04 43.02 -0.46
N LEU A 119 -32.52 41.79 -0.59
CA LEU A 119 -31.97 41.05 0.54
C LEU A 119 -30.49 41.41 0.68
N GLY A 120 -30.21 42.52 1.38
CA GLY A 120 -28.87 43.11 1.49
C GLY A 120 -27.78 42.09 1.76
N THR A 121 -26.74 42.07 0.92
CA THR A 121 -25.39 41.48 1.15
C THR A 121 -25.31 40.09 1.81
N ALA A 122 -26.37 39.27 1.75
CA ALA A 122 -26.45 37.96 2.38
C ALA A 122 -26.03 36.72 1.55
N PRO A 123 -25.37 36.79 0.36
CA PRO A 123 -24.79 35.59 -0.25
C PRO A 123 -23.68 34.96 0.63
N GLU A 124 -22.96 35.77 1.42
CA GLU A 124 -21.87 35.28 2.27
C GLU A 124 -22.32 34.33 3.40
N LEU A 125 -23.57 34.39 3.85
CA LEU A 125 -23.99 33.65 5.05
C LEU A 125 -24.34 32.18 4.78
N ILE A 126 -24.75 31.84 3.55
CA ILE A 126 -25.13 30.47 3.16
C ILE A 126 -23.93 29.73 2.56
N GLU A 127 -23.08 30.39 1.77
CA GLU A 127 -21.86 29.79 1.20
C GLU A 127 -20.82 29.41 2.26
N ASN A 128 -20.89 30.04 3.43
CA ASN A 128 -20.00 29.75 4.56
C ASN A 128 -20.41 28.52 5.39
N LEU A 129 -21.45 27.78 4.99
CA LEU A 129 -21.91 26.60 5.72
C LEU A 129 -21.73 25.27 5.02
N ALA A 130 -21.53 25.26 3.71
CA ALA A 130 -21.28 24.02 3.00
C ALA A 130 -19.88 23.47 3.35
N PRO A 131 -19.72 22.14 3.51
CA PRO A 131 -18.42 21.51 3.56
C PRO A 131 -17.57 21.92 2.35
N ARG A 132 -16.31 22.29 2.62
CA ARG A 132 -15.39 22.75 1.57
C ARG A 132 -13.95 22.45 1.92
N VAL A 133 -13.12 22.29 0.90
CA VAL A 133 -11.66 22.26 1.02
C VAL A 133 -11.12 23.64 0.67
N ARG A 134 -10.37 24.26 1.57
CA ARG A 134 -9.74 25.56 1.40
C ARG A 134 -8.22 25.42 1.46
N PHE A 135 -7.55 25.98 0.48
CA PHE A 135 -6.10 26.08 0.44
C PHE A 135 -5.68 27.50 0.75
N ASP A 136 -4.72 27.66 1.66
CA ASP A 136 -4.06 28.92 1.91
C ASP A 136 -2.57 28.82 1.55
N TYR A 137 -2.12 29.74 0.72
CA TYR A 137 -0.72 29.90 0.34
C TYR A 137 -0.13 31.15 0.97
N GLY A 138 1.00 30.98 1.65
CA GLY A 138 1.85 32.08 2.08
C GLY A 138 2.92 32.34 1.03
N PHE A 139 3.19 33.60 0.71
CA PHE A 139 4.25 33.99 -0.23
C PHE A 139 5.28 34.87 0.46
N VAL A 140 6.52 34.80 -0.01
CA VAL A 140 7.52 35.79 0.33
C VAL A 140 7.11 37.13 -0.29
N SER A 141 6.91 38.15 0.54
CA SER A 141 6.38 39.46 0.11
C SER A 141 7.47 40.44 -0.35
N SER A 142 8.75 40.14 -0.12
CA SER A 142 9.86 41.06 -0.44
C SER A 142 11.18 40.32 -0.73
N GLY A 143 12.08 40.99 -1.44
CA GLY A 143 13.39 40.46 -1.82
C GLY A 143 13.41 39.73 -3.16
N MET A 144 14.56 39.13 -3.50
CA MET A 144 14.77 38.47 -4.80
C MET A 144 13.88 37.24 -5.04
N ASN A 145 13.25 36.71 -3.97
CA ASN A 145 12.34 35.57 -4.03
C ASN A 145 10.87 36.00 -3.84
N ALA A 146 10.53 37.29 -4.04
CA ALA A 146 9.14 37.74 -3.94
C ALA A 146 8.24 36.92 -4.87
N GLY A 147 7.15 36.39 -4.33
CA GLY A 147 6.23 35.47 -5.04
C GLY A 147 6.55 33.98 -4.88
N ALA A 148 7.67 33.61 -4.24
CA ALA A 148 7.91 32.21 -3.88
C ALA A 148 6.95 31.74 -2.77
N ILE A 149 6.42 30.52 -2.90
CA ILE A 149 5.55 29.90 -1.90
C ILE A 149 6.37 29.58 -0.64
N ASN A 150 6.03 30.20 0.49
CA ASN A 150 6.67 30.03 1.80
C ASN A 150 5.78 29.27 2.80
N GLY A 151 4.51 29.01 2.47
CA GLY A 151 3.62 28.25 3.33
C GLY A 151 2.46 27.65 2.54
N ARG A 152 2.03 26.45 2.93
CA ARG A 152 0.89 25.75 2.35
C ARG A 152 0.06 25.17 3.47
N ARG A 153 -1.25 25.43 3.46
CA ARG A 153 -2.19 24.86 4.43
C ARG A 153 -3.43 24.40 3.69
N CYS A 154 -3.92 23.21 4.03
CA CYS A 154 -5.18 22.68 3.54
C CYS A 154 -6.15 22.57 4.72
N PHE A 155 -7.35 23.12 4.57
CA PHE A 155 -8.41 23.06 5.55
C PHE A 155 -9.62 22.38 4.94
N ILE A 156 -10.20 21.43 5.67
CA ILE A 156 -11.48 20.83 5.35
C ILE A 156 -12.47 21.39 6.37
N GLU A 157 -13.28 22.33 5.93
CA GLU A 157 -14.13 23.15 6.79
C GLU A 157 -15.57 22.65 6.79
N ASN A 158 -16.32 23.09 7.80
CA ASN A 158 -17.76 22.88 7.91
C ASN A 158 -18.18 21.40 8.01
N LEU A 159 -17.36 20.57 8.64
CA LEU A 159 -17.64 19.17 8.89
C LEU A 159 -18.43 18.97 10.17
N LYS A 160 -19.26 17.92 10.24
CA LYS A 160 -19.80 17.43 11.52
C LYS A 160 -18.68 16.81 12.36
N SER A 161 -18.91 16.63 13.66
CA SER A 161 -17.88 16.03 14.54
C SER A 161 -17.43 14.66 14.04
N GLU A 162 -18.38 13.79 13.72
CA GLU A 162 -18.11 12.41 13.25
C GLU A 162 -17.34 12.41 11.92
N GLU A 163 -17.73 13.28 10.98
CA GLU A 163 -17.05 13.44 9.69
C GLU A 163 -15.60 13.90 9.86
N ALA A 164 -15.36 14.84 10.79
CA ALA A 164 -14.02 15.32 11.11
C ALA A 164 -13.15 14.24 11.77
N ASP A 165 -13.74 13.34 12.57
CA ASP A 165 -13.02 12.25 13.25
C ASP A 165 -12.61 11.11 12.30
N LEU A 166 -13.34 10.95 11.18
CA LEU A 166 -13.01 9.99 10.13
C LEU A 166 -11.81 10.42 9.26
N ILE A 167 -11.48 11.71 9.23
CA ILE A 167 -10.37 12.22 8.43
C ILE A 167 -9.07 12.04 9.20
N GLN A 168 -8.23 11.12 8.72
CA GLN A 168 -6.99 10.72 9.37
C GLN A 168 -5.80 10.82 8.41
N PRO A 169 -4.55 10.86 8.93
CA PRO A 169 -3.36 10.75 8.09
C PRO A 169 -3.43 9.51 7.18
N GLY A 170 -3.08 9.65 5.92
CA GLY A 170 -3.15 8.59 4.91
C GLY A 170 -4.46 8.50 4.13
N CYS A 171 -5.54 9.18 4.55
CA CYS A 171 -6.74 9.34 3.72
C CYS A 171 -6.40 10.04 2.40
N THR A 172 -7.18 9.79 1.34
CA THR A 172 -6.99 10.45 0.04
C THR A 172 -8.13 11.41 -0.25
N ILE A 173 -7.79 12.68 -0.48
CA ILE A 173 -8.75 13.71 -0.88
C ILE A 173 -8.78 13.77 -2.40
N VAL A 174 -9.97 13.63 -2.98
CA VAL A 174 -10.20 13.76 -4.41
C VAL A 174 -11.00 15.03 -4.67
N MET A 175 -10.45 15.88 -5.53
CA MET A 175 -11.03 17.16 -5.90
C MET A 175 -11.21 17.21 -7.42
N PRO A 176 -12.39 16.86 -7.94
CA PRO A 176 -12.67 16.87 -9.38
C PRO A 176 -12.42 18.23 -10.03
N THR A 177 -12.70 19.33 -9.34
CA THR A 177 -12.47 20.70 -9.85
C THR A 177 -11.01 20.94 -10.25
N PHE A 178 -10.06 20.32 -9.54
CA PHE A 178 -8.63 20.41 -9.85
C PHE A 178 -8.10 19.19 -10.60
N ASN A 179 -8.96 18.22 -10.91
CA ASN A 179 -8.57 16.91 -11.43
C ASN A 179 -7.38 16.30 -10.66
N SER A 180 -7.42 16.42 -9.32
CA SER A 180 -6.28 16.05 -8.46
C SER A 180 -6.69 15.13 -7.32
N TRP A 181 -5.76 14.25 -6.97
CA TRP A 181 -5.87 13.23 -5.93
C TRP A 181 -4.69 13.43 -4.99
N ASN A 182 -4.95 13.83 -3.76
CA ASN A 182 -3.91 14.22 -2.83
C ASN A 182 -4.06 13.41 -1.55
N LYS A 183 -3.02 12.67 -1.19
CA LYS A 183 -2.98 11.92 0.05
C LYS A 183 -2.65 12.86 1.20
N ILE A 184 -3.37 12.72 2.31
CA ILE A 184 -3.04 13.40 3.57
C ILE A 184 -1.75 12.76 4.07
N ALA A 185 -0.71 13.57 4.22
CA ALA A 185 0.61 13.14 4.63
C ALA A 185 0.52 12.39 5.96
N LEU A 186 1.20 11.25 6.01
CA LEU A 186 1.44 10.52 7.25
C LEU A 186 2.34 11.35 8.17
N PRO A 187 2.22 11.21 9.49
CA PRO A 187 3.14 11.82 10.44
C PRO A 187 4.59 11.42 10.10
N SER A 188 5.38 12.36 9.58
CA SER A 188 6.79 12.16 9.29
C SER A 188 7.65 12.88 10.33
N ILE A 189 8.50 12.15 11.04
CA ILE A 189 9.49 12.74 11.95
C ILE A 189 10.45 13.63 11.11
N PRO A 190 10.71 14.91 11.46
CA PRO A 190 10.38 15.62 12.71
C PRO A 190 9.23 16.64 12.59
N VAL A 191 8.56 16.77 11.45
CA VAL A 191 7.47 17.74 11.28
C VAL A 191 6.18 17.08 11.78
N PRO A 192 5.61 17.50 12.93
CA PRO A 192 4.35 16.94 13.43
C PRO A 192 3.27 17.19 12.37
N THR A 193 3.02 16.18 11.56
CA THR A 193 2.04 16.18 10.48
C THR A 193 0.71 15.84 11.15
N THR A 194 0.24 16.78 11.97
CA THR A 194 -0.93 16.59 12.79
C THR A 194 -2.13 17.04 11.99
N VAL A 195 -2.97 16.08 11.61
CA VAL A 195 -4.36 16.40 11.25
C VAL A 195 -4.98 17.06 12.47
N LYS A 196 -5.17 18.38 12.40
CA LYS A 196 -5.60 19.18 13.54
C LYS A 196 -7.08 19.51 13.39
N LYS A 197 -7.90 18.85 14.19
CA LYS A 197 -9.31 19.19 14.38
C LYS A 197 -9.42 20.46 15.22
N THR A 198 -10.10 21.48 14.71
CA THR A 198 -10.40 22.74 15.39
C THR A 198 -11.91 22.95 15.38
N GLY A 199 -12.50 23.37 16.50
CA GLY A 199 -13.93 23.60 16.65
C GLY A 199 -14.49 23.04 17.96
N PRO A 200 -15.82 23.04 18.14
CA PRO A 200 -16.81 23.50 17.17
C PRO A 200 -16.81 25.03 16.98
N ASN A 201 -17.22 25.50 15.81
CA ASN A 201 -17.58 26.92 15.60
C ASN A 201 -18.97 27.22 16.19
N ALA A 202 -19.45 28.46 16.08
CA ALA A 202 -20.76 28.88 16.60
C ALA A 202 -21.97 28.10 16.03
N LYS A 203 -21.76 27.25 15.02
CA LYS A 203 -22.78 26.45 14.34
C LYS A 203 -22.54 24.95 14.52
N ASN A 204 -21.74 24.54 15.51
CA ASN A 204 -21.40 23.14 15.80
C ASN A 204 -20.67 22.40 14.68
N LEU A 205 -19.92 23.13 13.84
CA LEU A 205 -19.11 22.55 12.77
C LEU A 205 -17.62 22.62 13.10
N TYR A 206 -16.86 21.68 12.52
CA TYR A 206 -15.43 21.51 12.74
C TYR A 206 -14.64 21.80 11.48
N THR A 207 -13.40 22.23 11.68
CA THR A 207 -12.40 22.39 10.63
C THR A 207 -11.24 21.44 10.89
N VAL A 208 -10.86 20.68 9.87
CA VAL A 208 -9.69 19.81 9.89
C VAL A 208 -8.58 20.45 9.08
N GLU A 209 -7.48 20.82 9.73
CA GLU A 209 -6.25 21.22 9.04
C GLU A 209 -5.46 19.96 8.68
N ALA A 210 -5.20 19.76 7.40
CA ALA A 210 -4.48 18.61 6.85
C ALA A 210 -3.23 19.08 6.11
N VAL A 211 -2.16 18.30 6.19
CA VAL A 211 -0.98 18.45 5.35
C VAL A 211 -1.08 17.43 4.23
N LEU A 212 -0.90 17.85 2.99
CA LEU A 212 -0.93 16.95 1.84
C LEU A 212 0.49 16.53 1.44
N GLU A 213 0.65 15.31 0.93
CA GLU A 213 1.93 14.84 0.38
C GLU A 213 2.36 15.66 -0.83
N VAL A 214 1.39 16.00 -1.68
CA VAL A 214 1.56 16.88 -2.84
C VAL A 214 0.40 17.87 -2.81
N TYR A 215 0.72 19.16 -2.94
CA TYR A 215 -0.30 20.21 -3.06
C TYR A 215 -0.56 20.50 -4.55
N PRO A 216 -1.79 20.88 -4.95
CA PRO A 216 -2.14 21.14 -6.34
C PRO A 216 -1.64 22.51 -6.85
N ASP A 217 -0.39 22.87 -6.51
CA ASP A 217 0.23 24.17 -6.79
C ASP A 217 0.11 24.55 -8.28
N ALA A 218 0.34 23.59 -9.17
CA ALA A 218 0.30 23.80 -10.63
C ALA A 218 -1.08 24.21 -11.14
N VAL A 219 -2.17 23.83 -10.45
CA VAL A 219 -3.54 24.11 -10.87
C VAL A 219 -4.03 25.46 -10.35
N MET A 220 -3.51 25.93 -9.22
CA MET A 220 -3.95 27.19 -8.61
C MET A 220 -3.21 28.43 -9.12
N GLY A 221 -2.07 28.25 -9.79
CA GLY A 221 -1.29 29.36 -10.34
C GLY A 221 -0.82 30.32 -9.23
N GLY A 222 -0.96 31.63 -9.47
CA GLY A 222 -0.57 32.68 -8.51
C GLY A 222 -1.61 33.02 -7.44
N SER A 223 -2.70 32.26 -7.32
CA SER A 223 -3.72 32.54 -6.31
C SER A 223 -3.19 32.31 -4.90
N THR A 224 -3.55 33.19 -3.96
CA THR A 224 -3.19 33.03 -2.55
C THR A 224 -4.14 32.12 -1.79
N GLN A 225 -5.34 31.90 -2.34
CA GLN A 225 -6.36 31.06 -1.75
C GLN A 225 -7.17 30.36 -2.84
N ALA A 226 -7.58 29.12 -2.59
CA ALA A 226 -8.57 28.45 -3.42
C ALA A 226 -9.53 27.64 -2.57
N VAL A 227 -10.79 27.56 -3.02
CA VAL A 227 -11.86 26.86 -2.32
C VAL A 227 -12.52 25.89 -3.28
N VAL A 228 -12.74 24.66 -2.81
CA VAL A 228 -13.39 23.59 -3.55
C VAL A 228 -14.54 23.04 -2.72
N TYR A 229 -15.74 23.06 -3.28
CA TYR A 229 -16.95 22.53 -2.62
C TYR A 229 -17.27 21.10 -3.02
N ASN A 230 -16.83 20.67 -4.21
CA ASN A 230 -17.00 19.31 -4.69
C ASN A 230 -15.73 18.52 -4.41
N PHE A 231 -15.76 17.72 -3.35
CA PHE A 231 -14.67 16.83 -2.99
C PHE A 231 -15.22 15.56 -2.36
N ALA A 232 -14.39 14.52 -2.37
CA ALA A 232 -14.61 13.29 -1.64
C ALA A 232 -13.35 12.94 -0.85
N VAL A 233 -13.52 12.30 0.30
CA VAL A 233 -12.41 11.77 1.10
C VAL A 233 -12.52 10.25 1.12
N TYR A 234 -11.56 9.60 0.49
CA TYR A 234 -11.38 8.15 0.59
C TYR A 234 -10.72 7.84 1.93
N LEU A 235 -11.46 7.12 2.76
CA LEU A 235 -11.03 6.72 4.10
C LEU A 235 -9.96 5.62 4.02
N LEU A 236 -9.24 5.44 5.13
CA LEU A 236 -8.27 4.35 5.27
C LEU A 236 -8.98 3.00 5.21
N ALA A 237 -8.28 1.98 4.71
CA ALA A 237 -8.79 0.62 4.78
C ALA A 237 -8.90 0.17 6.24
N VAL A 238 -9.93 -0.61 6.54
CA VAL A 238 -10.20 -1.17 7.86
C VAL A 238 -10.13 -2.69 7.80
N PRO A 239 -9.62 -3.37 8.85
CA PRO A 239 -9.68 -4.83 8.94
C PRO A 239 -11.11 -5.35 8.77
N LEU A 240 -11.25 -6.43 8.00
CA LEU A 240 -12.55 -7.06 7.83
C LEU A 240 -12.96 -7.75 9.13
N VAL A 241 -14.12 -7.37 9.68
CA VAL A 241 -14.58 -7.87 10.97
C VAL A 241 -14.79 -9.39 10.91
N GLY A 242 -14.15 -10.11 11.83
CA GLY A 242 -14.26 -11.57 11.94
C GLY A 242 -13.22 -12.36 11.14
N GLU A 243 -12.44 -11.71 10.26
CA GLU A 243 -11.35 -12.37 9.55
C GLU A 243 -10.09 -12.44 10.42
N PRO A 244 -9.48 -13.62 10.58
CA PRO A 244 -8.26 -13.76 11.35
C PRO A 244 -7.06 -13.14 10.63
N ILE A 245 -6.03 -12.79 11.41
CA ILE A 245 -4.71 -12.49 10.86
C ILE A 245 -4.11 -13.79 10.30
N ILE A 246 -3.61 -13.73 9.07
CA ILE A 246 -3.02 -14.86 8.36
C ILE A 246 -1.50 -14.77 8.53
N PRO A 247 -0.88 -15.67 9.31
CA PRO A 247 0.57 -15.68 9.45
C PRO A 247 1.22 -16.29 8.19
N LEU A 248 2.32 -15.69 7.76
CA LEU A 248 3.17 -16.29 6.74
C LEU A 248 3.92 -17.51 7.30
N PRO A 249 4.41 -18.41 6.43
CA PRO A 249 5.26 -19.51 6.85
C PRO A 249 6.44 -19.04 7.71
N LYS A 250 6.80 -19.83 8.72
CA LYS A 250 7.91 -19.51 9.64
C LYS A 250 9.18 -19.15 8.86
N LYS A 251 9.90 -18.14 9.34
CA LYS A 251 11.15 -17.62 8.76
C LYS A 251 10.99 -16.92 7.41
N ILE A 252 9.77 -16.82 6.88
CA ILE A 252 9.51 -16.08 5.65
C ILE A 252 8.93 -14.71 5.99
N CYS A 253 9.37 -13.69 5.26
CA CYS A 253 8.76 -12.37 5.27
C CYS A 253 8.57 -11.82 3.86
N VAL A 254 7.69 -10.81 3.75
CA VAL A 254 7.69 -9.87 2.63
C VAL A 254 8.57 -8.68 3.03
N ASP A 255 9.58 -8.38 2.23
CA ASP A 255 10.53 -7.31 2.49
C ASP A 255 10.08 -6.02 1.81
N LEU A 256 9.52 -5.10 2.60
CA LEU A 256 9.02 -3.83 2.07
C LEU A 256 10.13 -2.84 1.72
N ASN A 257 11.40 -3.12 2.05
CA ASN A 257 12.53 -2.27 1.64
C ASN A 257 12.80 -2.29 0.15
N VAL A 258 12.45 -3.39 -0.52
CA VAL A 258 12.74 -3.64 -1.94
C VAL A 258 11.47 -3.85 -2.76
N SER A 259 10.31 -3.98 -2.10
CA SER A 259 9.01 -4.10 -2.74
C SER A 259 8.56 -2.76 -3.35
N VAL A 260 7.84 -2.83 -4.47
CA VAL A 260 7.40 -1.65 -5.23
C VAL A 260 5.87 -1.60 -5.25
N PRO A 261 5.24 -0.44 -4.98
CA PRO A 261 5.83 0.91 -4.86
C PRO A 261 6.71 1.14 -3.61
N ASP A 262 7.90 1.70 -3.87
CA ASP A 262 9.06 1.93 -2.96
C ASP A 262 8.82 3.00 -1.87
N ARG A 263 7.57 3.17 -1.42
CA ARG A 263 7.14 4.37 -0.68
C ARG A 263 6.43 4.11 0.64
N VAL A 264 6.56 2.91 1.18
CA VAL A 264 6.09 2.70 2.55
C VAL A 264 7.17 3.24 3.48
N ASN A 265 6.99 4.48 3.96
CA ASN A 265 7.69 4.94 5.15
C ASN A 265 7.59 3.81 6.19
N ALA A 266 8.72 3.46 6.81
CA ALA A 266 8.93 2.23 7.61
C ALA A 266 7.94 1.97 8.77
N THR A 267 6.97 2.86 8.94
CA THR A 267 6.17 3.03 10.14
C THR A 267 4.69 2.71 9.91
N THR A 268 4.26 2.40 8.68
CA THR A 268 2.86 2.11 8.38
C THR A 268 2.67 0.83 7.61
N ASP A 269 1.60 0.11 7.91
CA ASP A 269 1.18 -1.08 7.17
C ASP A 269 1.01 -0.79 5.67
N LEU A 270 1.27 -1.80 4.83
CA LEU A 270 1.06 -1.70 3.39
C LEU A 270 -0.31 -2.28 3.03
N ASP A 271 -1.19 -1.43 2.51
CA ASP A 271 -2.50 -1.84 2.00
C ASP A 271 -2.45 -2.07 0.49
N VAL A 272 -2.84 -3.26 0.06
CA VAL A 272 -3.02 -3.63 -1.34
C VAL A 272 -4.52 -3.78 -1.60
N ILE A 273 -5.13 -2.74 -2.18
CA ILE A 273 -6.58 -2.68 -2.40
C ILE A 273 -6.93 -2.91 -3.86
N PHE A 274 -7.95 -3.73 -4.11
CA PHE A 274 -8.57 -3.92 -5.40
C PHE A 274 -9.90 -3.16 -5.47
N GLY A 275 -10.17 -2.49 -6.58
CA GLY A 275 -11.42 -1.80 -6.85
C GLY A 275 -12.57 -2.78 -7.17
N PRO A 276 -13.81 -2.27 -7.27
CA PRO A 276 -15.00 -3.08 -7.64
C PRO A 276 -14.91 -3.79 -9.00
N ASP A 277 -14.00 -3.35 -9.87
CA ASP A 277 -13.68 -3.97 -11.16
C ASP A 277 -12.56 -5.02 -11.07
N GLY A 278 -12.05 -5.28 -9.85
CA GLY A 278 -10.95 -6.19 -9.58
C GLY A 278 -9.57 -5.64 -9.94
N LYS A 279 -9.43 -4.36 -10.32
CA LYS A 279 -8.13 -3.75 -10.61
C LYS A 279 -7.44 -3.27 -9.35
N LEU A 280 -6.12 -3.31 -9.34
CA LEU A 280 -5.31 -2.77 -8.26
C LEU A 280 -5.46 -1.24 -8.19
N LEU A 281 -5.75 -0.70 -7.01
CA LEU A 281 -5.80 0.74 -6.74
C LEU A 281 -4.41 1.22 -6.26
N GLY A 282 -4.00 2.41 -6.70
CA GLY A 282 -2.78 3.09 -6.21
C GLY A 282 -1.44 2.61 -6.80
N GLY A 283 -1.41 1.52 -7.57
CA GLY A 283 -0.19 1.07 -8.26
C GLY A 283 0.08 1.85 -9.55
N SER A 284 1.33 2.32 -9.74
CA SER A 284 1.77 2.88 -11.02
C SER A 284 1.68 1.79 -12.10
N GLY A 285 0.74 1.92 -13.04
CA GLY A 285 0.49 0.92 -14.07
C GLY A 285 -0.28 -0.32 -13.60
N GLY A 286 -0.91 -0.29 -12.42
CA GLY A 286 -1.71 -1.42 -11.91
C GLY A 286 -0.91 -2.68 -11.58
N GLN A 287 0.40 -2.56 -11.39
CA GLN A 287 1.30 -3.65 -11.02
C GLN A 287 1.78 -3.48 -9.58
N LEU A 288 2.06 -4.61 -8.93
CA LEU A 288 2.60 -4.72 -7.58
C LEU A 288 3.75 -5.72 -7.59
N PHE A 289 4.90 -5.34 -7.04
CA PHE A 289 6.06 -6.22 -6.91
C PHE A 289 6.39 -6.41 -5.44
N LEU A 290 6.16 -7.62 -4.94
CA LEU A 290 6.48 -8.00 -3.56
C LEU A 290 7.71 -8.91 -3.55
N TRP A 291 8.69 -8.56 -2.73
CA TRP A 291 9.85 -9.41 -2.49
C TRP A 291 9.61 -10.31 -1.30
N VAL A 292 9.61 -11.61 -1.53
CA VAL A 292 9.45 -12.63 -0.49
C VAL A 292 10.78 -13.31 -0.25
N ARG A 293 11.20 -13.41 1.02
CA ARG A 293 12.50 -13.99 1.38
C ARG A 293 12.47 -14.71 2.71
N ASP A 294 13.49 -15.51 2.95
CA ASP A 294 13.80 -16.04 4.28
C ASP A 294 14.62 -15.00 5.05
N TYR A 295 14.07 -14.44 6.13
CA TYR A 295 14.73 -13.39 6.90
C TYR A 295 15.83 -13.91 7.83
N THR A 296 15.91 -15.22 8.06
CA THR A 296 17.02 -15.82 8.83
C THR A 296 18.31 -15.94 8.02
N LYS A 297 18.25 -15.62 6.73
CA LYS A 297 19.40 -15.63 5.84
C LYS A 297 19.90 -14.20 5.61
N PRO A 298 21.23 -14.01 5.50
CA PRO A 298 21.77 -12.72 5.11
C PRO A 298 21.19 -12.33 3.75
N ALA A 299 20.81 -11.06 3.62
CA ALA A 299 20.25 -10.55 2.38
C ALA A 299 21.34 -10.57 1.31
N VAL A 300 21.28 -11.55 0.40
CA VAL A 300 22.10 -11.55 -0.81
C VAL A 300 21.38 -10.68 -1.83
N TYR A 301 21.38 -9.37 -1.61
CA TYR A 301 21.00 -8.42 -2.64
C TYR A 301 22.13 -8.41 -3.68
N THR A 302 22.10 -9.38 -4.59
CA THR A 302 22.75 -9.12 -5.87
C THR A 302 21.88 -8.07 -6.53
N ILE A 303 22.37 -6.84 -6.54
CA ILE A 303 21.75 -5.67 -7.18
C ILE A 303 21.81 -5.84 -8.70
N ILE A 304 21.59 -7.05 -9.21
CA ILE A 304 21.40 -7.29 -10.62
C ILE A 304 19.96 -6.83 -10.84
N PRO A 305 19.73 -5.64 -11.44
CA PRO A 305 18.38 -5.26 -11.82
C PRO A 305 17.79 -6.43 -12.62
N PRO A 306 16.51 -6.78 -12.42
CA PRO A 306 15.87 -7.77 -13.28
C PRO A 306 16.22 -7.39 -14.73
N PRO A 307 16.73 -8.34 -15.55
CA PRO A 307 17.16 -8.01 -16.89
C PRO A 307 16.02 -7.24 -17.56
N PRO A 308 16.30 -6.09 -18.20
CA PRO A 308 15.25 -5.30 -18.82
C PRO A 308 14.46 -6.23 -19.71
N LEU A 309 13.17 -6.36 -19.41
CA LEU A 309 12.28 -7.22 -20.17
C LEU A 309 12.18 -6.57 -21.55
N LEU A 310 13.04 -7.02 -22.48
CA LEU A 310 13.00 -6.63 -23.87
C LEU A 310 11.66 -7.12 -24.40
N LEU A 311 10.65 -6.26 -24.36
CA LEU A 311 9.42 -6.51 -25.06
C LEU A 311 9.79 -6.70 -26.53
N PRO A 312 9.29 -7.75 -27.20
CA PRO A 312 9.49 -7.90 -28.63
C PRO A 312 9.01 -6.61 -29.32
N PRO A 313 9.72 -6.14 -30.36
CA PRO A 313 9.28 -4.97 -31.11
C PRO A 313 7.83 -5.18 -31.57
N PRO A 314 6.99 -4.14 -31.57
CA PRO A 314 5.62 -4.26 -32.05
C PRO A 314 5.65 -4.80 -33.48
N PRO A 315 4.72 -5.70 -33.86
CA PRO A 315 4.64 -6.19 -35.22
C PRO A 315 4.49 -5.00 -36.19
N PRO A 316 5.12 -5.07 -37.38
CA PRO A 316 4.97 -4.01 -38.38
C PRO A 316 3.49 -3.85 -38.72
N LEU A 317 3.02 -2.61 -38.77
CA LEU A 317 1.70 -2.27 -39.28
C LEU A 317 1.68 -2.64 -40.78
N GLY A 318 0.93 -3.69 -41.11
CA GLY A 318 0.60 -4.08 -42.48
C GLY A 318 -0.72 -3.46 -42.92
#